data_AF-A0A956KWY6-F1
#
_entry.id   AF-A0A956KWY6-F1
#
_cell.length_a   1.000
_cell.length_b   1.000
_cell.length_c   1.000
_cell.angle_alpha   90.00
_cell.angle_beta   90.00
_cell.angle_gamma   90.00
#
_symmetry.space_group_name_H-M   'P 1'
#
loop_
_entity.id
_entity.type
_entity.pdbx_description
1 polymer ?
#
loop_
_entity_poly.entity_id
_entity_poly.type
_entity_poly.pdbx_seq_one_letter_code
_entity_poly.pdbx_strand_id
1 'polypeptide(L)'
;MIDPRFILACILPVSLAACDPGSKSVTASDDPVDSETGGTEGSTEGTTGGSGDGSGDGGSATSTTGMVEDEPACLVEITVLAGPEEVSPLGFGADGLIALSDGWTVDFHWTTDNGGLDIVPEGTTTQLDLGLSYSGGEIRFVDQEPNPDYMGGEEFDPDCSDWLEMDMDLVFSTLDGRFDEELSIVAVATSASALSFAYDVEPDGFSGSFSSAEVTFPEDNGTVDMFSLRGDFVQGQDPSGGLWIEITQWLPGGDPEDAFVGFGIIAGWPNFGE
;
A
#
# COMPACT_ATOMS: atom_id res chain seq x y z
N MET A 1 54.68 -1.51 22.90
CA MET A 1 55.33 -2.80 23.20
C MET A 1 54.47 -3.48 24.26
N ILE A 2 53.96 -4.69 23.95
CA ILE A 2 53.14 -5.63 24.75
C ILE A 2 51.61 -5.39 24.76
N ASP A 3 50.93 -6.05 23.81
CA ASP A 3 49.66 -6.80 23.93
C ASP A 3 49.96 -8.10 24.75
N PRO A 4 49.07 -8.90 25.41
CA PRO A 4 47.69 -9.19 24.99
C PRO A 4 46.61 -9.69 26.02
N ARG A 5 45.34 -9.73 25.54
CA ARG A 5 44.31 -10.81 25.66
C ARG A 5 43.78 -11.40 27.00
N PHE A 6 42.44 -11.55 26.99
CA PHE A 6 41.56 -12.55 27.64
C PHE A 6 41.36 -12.53 29.17
N ILE A 7 40.12 -12.30 29.64
CA ILE A 7 39.40 -13.19 30.59
C ILE A 7 37.88 -13.13 30.33
N LEU A 8 37.33 -14.29 30.02
CA LEU A 8 35.93 -14.71 30.04
C LEU A 8 35.45 -14.90 31.49
N ALA A 9 34.29 -14.38 31.89
CA ALA A 9 33.61 -14.84 33.11
C ALA A 9 32.09 -14.66 33.03
N CYS A 10 31.39 -15.77 32.78
CA CYS A 10 29.98 -15.97 33.08
C CYS A 10 29.68 -15.74 34.56
N ILE A 11 28.60 -15.03 34.92
CA ILE A 11 27.73 -15.39 36.06
C ILE A 11 26.29 -14.91 35.77
N LEU A 12 25.41 -15.86 35.45
CA LEU A 12 23.97 -15.81 35.76
C LEU A 12 23.75 -16.34 37.19
N PRO A 13 22.73 -15.84 37.91
CA PRO A 13 21.60 -16.71 38.31
C PRO A 13 20.23 -15.97 38.19
N VAL A 14 19.14 -16.54 37.66
CA VAL A 14 18.21 -17.56 38.25
C VAL A 14 17.75 -17.14 39.67
N SER A 15 16.49 -16.89 40.07
CA SER A 15 15.12 -17.26 39.62
C SER A 15 14.06 -16.45 40.41
N LEU A 16 12.78 -16.71 40.11
CA LEU A 16 11.50 -16.44 40.82
C LEU A 16 10.83 -15.08 40.52
N ALA A 17 9.54 -14.97 40.20
CA ALA A 17 8.40 -15.82 40.54
C ALA A 17 7.24 -15.71 39.52
N ALA A 18 6.40 -16.74 39.53
CA ALA A 18 5.15 -16.86 38.80
C ALA A 18 4.09 -15.84 39.25
N CYS A 19 3.28 -15.37 38.28
CA CYS A 19 1.98 -14.76 38.50
C CYS A 19 1.00 -15.28 37.43
N ASP A 20 0.05 -16.10 37.87
CA ASP A 20 -1.21 -16.52 37.24
C ASP A 20 -2.23 -16.42 38.41
N PRO A 21 -3.54 -16.11 38.27
CA PRO A 21 -4.42 -16.12 37.08
C PRO A 21 -5.41 -14.92 36.97
N GLY A 22 -6.17 -14.86 35.87
CA GLY A 22 -7.27 -13.89 35.74
C GLY A 22 -8.15 -14.04 34.51
N SER A 23 -8.76 -15.20 34.32
CA SER A 23 -9.84 -15.42 33.35
C SER A 23 -11.03 -14.49 33.60
N LYS A 24 -11.50 -13.82 32.55
CA LYS A 24 -12.84 -13.21 32.51
C LYS A 24 -13.63 -13.77 31.33
N SER A 25 -14.63 -14.55 31.67
CA SER A 25 -15.72 -14.94 30.79
C SER A 25 -16.56 -13.71 30.44
N VAL A 26 -16.85 -13.50 29.15
CA VAL A 26 -17.93 -12.61 28.74
C VAL A 26 -19.14 -13.49 28.44
N THR A 27 -20.15 -13.33 29.28
CA THR A 27 -21.48 -13.91 29.16
C THR A 27 -22.25 -13.25 28.02
N ALA A 28 -22.81 -14.07 27.14
CA ALA A 28 -23.88 -13.72 26.23
C ALA A 28 -25.07 -13.13 27.01
N SER A 29 -25.70 -12.10 26.44
CA SER A 29 -27.02 -11.64 26.84
C SER A 29 -27.86 -11.59 25.57
N ASP A 30 -28.68 -12.62 25.42
CA ASP A 30 -29.92 -12.59 24.66
C ASP A 30 -30.86 -11.55 25.27
N ASP A 31 -31.48 -10.72 24.43
CA ASP A 31 -32.90 -10.40 24.60
C ASP A 31 -33.54 -9.99 23.24
N PRO A 32 -34.84 -10.26 23.03
CA PRO A 32 -35.50 -10.27 21.72
C PRO A 32 -36.55 -9.14 21.53
N VAL A 33 -37.37 -9.28 20.46
CA VAL A 33 -38.62 -8.57 20.08
C VAL A 33 -38.43 -7.14 19.51
N ASP A 34 -39.06 -6.64 18.43
CA ASP A 34 -40.31 -6.86 17.67
C ASP A 34 -40.02 -6.40 16.20
N SER A 35 -40.45 -7.02 15.10
CA SER A 35 -41.81 -7.32 14.61
C SER A 35 -42.70 -6.10 14.36
N GLU A 36 -42.56 -5.47 13.18
CA GLU A 36 -43.67 -4.77 12.53
C GLU A 36 -43.75 -5.09 11.02
N THR A 37 -44.96 -5.45 10.63
CA THR A 37 -45.48 -5.87 9.33
C THR A 37 -46.18 -4.72 8.60
N GLY A 38 -46.21 -4.77 7.27
CA GLY A 38 -47.21 -4.09 6.41
C GLY A 38 -46.56 -3.55 5.14
N GLY A 39 -46.79 -4.10 3.94
CA GLY A 39 -48.05 -3.96 3.16
C GLY A 39 -47.94 -2.69 2.31
N THR A 40 -48.30 -2.58 1.03
CA THR A 40 -49.21 -3.32 0.15
C THR A 40 -49.03 -2.77 -1.29
N GLU A 41 -49.22 -3.66 -2.26
CA GLU A 41 -49.62 -3.55 -3.68
C GLU A 41 -49.85 -2.19 -4.39
N GLY A 42 -49.52 -2.18 -5.70
CA GLY A 42 -50.08 -1.30 -6.74
C GLY A 42 -49.39 -1.51 -8.10
N SER A 43 -49.78 -2.50 -8.90
CA SER A 43 -50.77 -2.44 -10.01
C SER A 43 -50.39 -1.58 -11.24
N THR A 44 -50.03 -2.30 -12.32
CA THR A 44 -50.51 -2.22 -13.73
C THR A 44 -50.80 -0.88 -14.41
N GLU A 45 -50.25 -0.67 -15.61
CA GLU A 45 -50.92 -0.69 -16.94
C GLU A 45 -49.94 -0.16 -18.02
N GLY A 46 -49.69 -0.92 -19.10
CA GLY A 46 -50.14 -0.56 -20.47
C GLY A 46 -49.10 0.32 -21.22
N THR A 47 -48.77 0.18 -22.51
CA THR A 47 -49.53 -0.27 -23.67
C THR A 47 -48.58 -0.33 -24.88
N THR A 48 -48.84 -1.26 -25.83
CA THR A 48 -48.60 -1.17 -27.31
C THR A 48 -47.19 -0.87 -27.83
N GLY A 49 -46.60 -1.66 -28.72
CA GLY A 49 -47.17 -2.17 -29.98
C GLY A 49 -46.35 -1.59 -31.14
N GLY A 50 -45.60 -2.43 -31.84
CA GLY A 50 -44.73 -1.96 -32.93
C GLY A 50 -44.12 -3.13 -33.70
N SER A 51 -44.94 -3.79 -34.51
CA SER A 51 -44.48 -4.65 -35.60
C SER A 51 -43.77 -3.80 -36.64
N GLY A 52 -42.49 -4.08 -36.87
CA GLY A 52 -41.68 -3.47 -37.92
C GLY A 52 -40.94 -4.55 -38.68
N ASP A 53 -41.56 -5.02 -39.75
CA ASP A 53 -40.96 -5.92 -40.73
C ASP A 53 -39.94 -5.13 -41.57
N GLY A 54 -38.66 -5.21 -41.20
CA GLY A 54 -37.55 -4.60 -41.92
C GLY A 54 -36.64 -5.67 -42.52
N SER A 55 -36.90 -6.06 -43.77
CA SER A 55 -35.92 -6.76 -44.60
C SER A 55 -34.74 -5.83 -44.90
N GLY A 56 -33.62 -6.07 -44.21
CA GLY A 56 -32.33 -5.43 -44.46
C GLY A 56 -31.26 -6.50 -44.63
N ASP A 57 -31.06 -6.90 -45.88
CA ASP A 57 -29.89 -7.64 -46.34
C ASP A 57 -28.67 -6.70 -46.29
N GLY A 58 -27.58 -7.15 -45.68
CA GLY A 58 -26.39 -6.34 -45.46
C GLY A 58 -25.56 -6.89 -44.32
N GLY A 59 -24.81 -7.96 -44.60
CA GLY A 59 -23.84 -8.55 -43.67
C GLY A 59 -22.87 -7.49 -43.16
N SER A 60 -23.13 -7.00 -41.96
CA SER A 60 -22.15 -6.32 -41.13
C SER A 60 -21.57 -7.41 -40.25
N ALA A 61 -20.33 -7.80 -40.55
CA ALA A 61 -19.55 -8.62 -39.65
C ALA A 61 -19.53 -7.88 -38.32
N THR A 62 -20.27 -8.41 -37.34
CA THR A 62 -20.06 -8.13 -35.93
C THR A 62 -18.64 -8.58 -35.66
N SER A 63 -17.69 -7.67 -35.88
CA SER A 63 -16.34 -7.79 -35.36
C SER A 63 -16.51 -7.63 -33.86
N THR A 64 -16.88 -8.72 -33.19
CA THR A 64 -16.41 -9.00 -31.84
C THR A 64 -14.89 -8.94 -31.95
N THR A 65 -14.32 -7.74 -31.85
CA THR A 65 -13.03 -7.54 -31.23
C THR A 65 -13.19 -8.13 -29.84
N GLY A 66 -12.94 -9.45 -29.75
CA GLY A 66 -12.59 -10.04 -28.47
C GLY A 66 -11.47 -9.17 -27.97
N MET A 67 -11.72 -8.47 -26.87
CA MET A 67 -10.66 -7.89 -26.09
C MET A 67 -9.77 -9.09 -25.79
N VAL A 68 -8.63 -9.14 -26.49
CA VAL A 68 -7.58 -10.09 -26.18
C VAL A 68 -7.30 -9.78 -24.72
N GLU A 69 -7.44 -10.76 -23.83
CA GLU A 69 -7.05 -10.56 -22.45
C GLU A 69 -5.61 -10.04 -22.52
N ASP A 70 -5.39 -8.79 -22.08
CA ASP A 70 -4.07 -8.16 -22.15
C ASP A 70 -3.16 -9.04 -21.31
N GLU A 71 -2.34 -9.84 -21.99
CA GLU A 71 -1.40 -10.70 -21.30
C GLU A 71 -0.38 -9.82 -20.57
N PRO A 72 0.09 -10.22 -19.37
CA PRO A 72 1.04 -9.42 -18.63
C PRO A 72 2.36 -9.33 -19.41
N ALA A 73 3.08 -8.22 -19.25
CA ALA A 73 4.36 -8.01 -19.91
C ALA A 73 5.48 -8.91 -19.36
N CYS A 74 5.36 -9.33 -18.09
CA CYS A 74 6.27 -10.26 -17.43
C CYS A 74 5.49 -11.48 -16.91
N LEU A 75 6.05 -12.65 -17.09
CA LEU A 75 5.65 -13.89 -16.43
C LEU A 75 6.31 -13.92 -15.05
N VAL A 76 5.56 -14.33 -14.03
CA VAL A 76 5.99 -14.30 -12.63
C VAL A 76 6.03 -15.73 -12.07
N GLU A 77 7.17 -16.14 -11.51
CA GLU A 77 7.30 -17.34 -10.69
C GLU A 77 7.70 -16.96 -9.25
N ILE A 78 7.00 -17.53 -8.26
CA ILE A 78 7.24 -17.23 -6.84
C ILE A 78 7.82 -18.45 -6.16
N THR A 79 8.99 -18.28 -5.53
CA THR A 79 9.61 -19.29 -4.67
C THR A 79 9.65 -18.79 -3.23
N VAL A 80 8.97 -19.49 -2.32
CA VAL A 80 9.04 -19.21 -0.88
C VAL A 80 10.37 -19.73 -0.33
N LEU A 81 11.12 -18.87 0.35
CA LEU A 81 12.38 -19.20 1.01
C LEU A 81 12.11 -19.77 2.41
N ALA A 82 12.97 -20.67 2.88
CA ALA A 82 12.86 -21.34 4.17
C ALA A 82 13.13 -20.41 5.36
N GLY A 83 13.79 -19.27 5.14
CA GLY A 83 14.07 -18.28 6.17
C GLY A 83 14.99 -17.15 5.70
N PRO A 84 15.27 -16.17 6.58
CA PRO A 84 16.04 -14.98 6.22
C PRO A 84 17.47 -15.23 5.77
N GLU A 85 18.09 -16.30 6.25
CA GLU A 85 19.45 -16.70 5.92
C GLU A 85 19.57 -17.44 4.57
N GLU A 86 18.45 -17.81 3.96
CA GLU A 86 18.46 -18.48 2.67
C GLU A 86 18.82 -17.48 1.56
N VAL A 87 19.88 -17.82 0.82
CA VAL A 87 20.37 -17.01 -0.29
C VAL A 87 19.52 -17.28 -1.52
N SER A 88 18.86 -16.25 -2.02
CA SER A 88 18.08 -16.29 -3.25
C SER A 88 18.97 -16.36 -4.51
N PRO A 89 18.39 -16.62 -5.69
CA PRO A 89 19.11 -16.53 -6.96
C PRO A 89 19.77 -15.16 -7.23
N LEU A 90 19.29 -14.07 -6.61
CA LEU A 90 19.93 -12.75 -6.65
C LEU A 90 21.28 -12.69 -5.91
N GLY A 91 21.64 -13.73 -5.16
CA GLY A 91 22.93 -13.86 -4.47
C GLY A 91 22.96 -13.26 -3.06
N PHE A 92 21.81 -12.89 -2.50
CA PHE A 92 21.67 -12.45 -1.11
C PHE A 92 20.41 -13.01 -0.45
N GLY A 93 20.41 -13.05 0.89
CA GLY A 93 19.26 -13.37 1.72
C GLY A 93 18.67 -12.12 2.38
N ALA A 94 17.55 -12.29 3.09
CA ALA A 94 16.85 -11.22 3.77
C ALA A 94 17.50 -10.78 5.09
N ASP A 95 18.38 -11.58 5.67
CA ASP A 95 19.04 -11.30 6.96
C ASP A 95 19.76 -9.95 6.99
N GLY A 96 20.47 -9.60 5.92
CA GLY A 96 21.12 -8.30 5.77
C GLY A 96 20.13 -7.13 5.62
N LEU A 97 18.98 -7.37 5.00
CA LEU A 97 17.94 -6.36 4.76
C LEU A 97 17.13 -6.08 6.02
N ILE A 98 16.79 -7.11 6.79
CA ILE A 98 16.11 -6.98 8.08
C ILE A 98 16.97 -6.16 9.05
N ALA A 99 18.31 -6.23 8.95
CA ALA A 99 19.18 -5.39 9.76
C ALA A 99 19.14 -3.88 9.39
N LEU A 100 18.56 -3.50 8.24
CA LEU A 100 18.34 -2.09 7.86
C LEU A 100 17.11 -1.47 8.55
N SER A 101 16.28 -2.32 9.15
CA SER A 101 14.92 -1.99 9.55
C SER A 101 14.82 -1.39 10.97
N ASP A 102 15.95 -1.25 11.68
CA ASP A 102 16.03 -0.69 13.03
C ASP A 102 15.33 0.67 13.12
N GLY A 103 14.56 0.92 14.18
CA GLY A 103 13.72 2.13 14.32
C GLY A 103 14.49 3.45 14.15
N TRP A 104 13.85 4.37 13.43
CA TRP A 104 14.35 5.68 13.05
C TRP A 104 13.47 6.78 13.62
N THR A 105 14.09 7.91 13.92
CA THR A 105 13.40 9.14 14.24
C THR A 105 13.89 10.22 13.28
N VAL A 106 13.03 10.67 12.38
CA VAL A 106 13.34 11.61 11.30
C VAL A 106 12.34 12.78 11.27
N ASP A 107 12.67 13.84 10.54
CA ASP A 107 11.72 14.93 10.29
C ASP A 107 10.73 14.53 9.19
N PHE A 108 9.46 14.87 9.38
CA PHE A 108 8.38 14.67 8.42
C PHE A 108 7.79 16.02 8.02
N HIS A 109 7.84 16.32 6.73
CA HIS A 109 7.54 17.62 6.15
C HIS A 109 6.32 17.54 5.26
N TRP A 110 5.34 18.41 5.50
CA TRP A 110 4.22 18.63 4.58
C TRP A 110 4.64 19.56 3.46
N THR A 111 4.23 19.29 2.22
CA THR A 111 4.59 20.18 1.11
C THR A 111 3.81 21.50 1.16
N THR A 112 4.35 22.51 0.49
CA THR A 112 3.69 23.81 0.22
C THR A 112 3.20 23.94 -1.22
N ASP A 113 3.42 22.92 -2.05
CA ASP A 113 3.02 22.93 -3.46
C ASP A 113 2.28 21.64 -3.77
N ASN A 114 0.98 21.66 -3.49
CA ASN A 114 0.12 20.49 -3.62
C ASN A 114 -0.65 20.48 -4.95
N GLY A 115 -0.10 21.10 -6.00
CA GLY A 115 -0.72 21.08 -7.35
C GLY A 115 -2.09 21.75 -7.41
N GLY A 116 -2.36 22.70 -6.52
CA GLY A 116 -3.66 23.37 -6.38
C GLY A 116 -4.61 22.76 -5.36
N LEU A 117 -4.20 21.71 -4.64
CA LEU A 117 -4.92 21.22 -3.46
C LEU A 117 -4.61 22.08 -2.24
N ASP A 118 -5.61 22.30 -1.40
CA ASP A 118 -5.45 22.90 -0.08
C ASP A 118 -5.36 21.76 0.95
N ILE A 119 -4.20 21.59 1.59
CA ILE A 119 -3.93 20.50 2.53
C ILE A 119 -3.64 21.05 3.92
N VAL A 120 -4.27 20.48 4.95
CA VAL A 120 -3.99 20.83 6.34
C VAL A 120 -3.27 19.66 7.04
N PRO A 121 -2.04 19.83 7.54
CA PRO A 121 -1.32 21.09 7.76
C PRO A 121 -0.26 21.39 6.68
N GLU A 122 -0.47 22.40 5.85
CA GLU A 122 0.49 22.83 4.83
C GLU A 122 1.83 23.33 5.40
N GLY A 123 2.95 22.92 4.79
CA GLY A 123 4.28 23.49 5.05
C GLY A 123 4.81 23.32 6.47
N THR A 124 4.19 22.45 7.27
CA THR A 124 4.62 22.18 8.64
C THR A 124 5.62 21.03 8.69
N THR A 125 6.29 20.91 9.83
CA THR A 125 7.22 19.81 10.09
C THR A 125 6.93 19.24 11.46
N THR A 126 6.93 17.92 11.55
CA THR A 126 6.80 17.15 12.79
C THR A 126 7.87 16.07 12.82
N GLN A 127 8.03 15.41 13.96
CA GLN A 127 8.91 14.26 14.08
C GLN A 127 8.13 13.00 13.70
N LEU A 128 8.75 12.09 12.95
CA LEU A 128 8.25 10.78 12.57
C LEU A 128 9.12 9.70 13.21
N ASP A 129 8.49 8.81 13.95
CA ASP A 129 9.06 7.53 14.36
C ASP A 129 8.67 6.48 13.31
N LEU A 130 9.68 5.96 12.62
CA LEU A 130 9.56 5.02 11.51
C LEU A 130 10.31 3.73 11.84
N GLY A 131 9.66 2.59 11.76
CA GLY A 131 10.31 1.31 12.02
C GLY A 131 9.79 0.23 11.09
N LEU A 132 10.68 -0.64 10.64
CA LEU A 132 10.30 -1.87 9.98
C LEU A 132 10.75 -3.03 10.86
N SER A 133 9.93 -4.07 10.97
CA SER A 133 10.32 -5.24 11.74
C SER A 133 9.84 -6.51 11.09
N TYR A 134 10.67 -7.54 11.16
CA TYR A 134 10.32 -8.87 10.67
C TYR A 134 9.93 -9.75 11.85
N SER A 135 8.66 -10.18 11.87
CA SER A 135 8.06 -10.97 12.95
C SER A 135 7.84 -12.44 12.57
N GLY A 136 8.61 -12.94 11.59
CA GLY A 136 8.47 -14.31 11.07
C GLY A 136 7.46 -14.44 9.93
N GLY A 137 7.28 -13.38 9.15
CA GLY A 137 6.49 -13.37 7.92
C GLY A 137 7.10 -14.23 6.81
N GLU A 138 6.42 -14.35 5.66
CA GLU A 138 6.96 -15.10 4.53
C GLU A 138 8.00 -14.28 3.77
N ILE A 139 9.01 -14.97 3.22
CA ILE A 139 10.03 -14.37 2.36
C ILE A 139 9.93 -15.08 1.01
N ARG A 140 9.81 -14.31 -0.07
CA ARG A 140 9.58 -14.83 -1.41
C ARG A 140 10.65 -14.29 -2.35
N PHE A 141 11.20 -15.16 -3.18
CA PHE A 141 11.90 -14.76 -4.39
C PHE A 141 10.89 -14.70 -5.53
N VAL A 142 10.83 -13.56 -6.20
CA VAL A 142 9.98 -13.33 -7.35
C VAL A 142 10.86 -13.25 -8.59
N ASP A 143 10.75 -14.29 -9.41
CA ASP A 143 11.44 -14.45 -10.69
C ASP A 143 10.54 -13.89 -11.79
N GLN A 144 11.07 -12.97 -12.60
CA GLN A 144 10.34 -12.38 -13.71
C GLN A 144 11.04 -12.65 -15.04
N GLU A 145 10.26 -13.19 -15.99
CA GLU A 145 10.71 -13.37 -17.36
C GLU A 145 9.83 -12.58 -18.33
N PRO A 146 10.37 -11.96 -19.39
CA PRO A 146 9.56 -11.33 -20.42
C PRO A 146 8.54 -12.30 -21.01
N ASN A 147 7.27 -11.89 -21.07
CA ASN A 147 6.24 -12.71 -21.70
C ASN A 147 6.40 -12.66 -23.24
N PRO A 148 6.72 -13.78 -23.91
CA PRO A 148 6.88 -13.78 -25.38
C PRO A 148 5.58 -13.52 -26.14
N ASP A 149 4.43 -13.72 -25.49
CA ASP A 149 3.10 -13.51 -26.07
C ASP A 149 2.58 -12.07 -25.81
N TYR A 150 3.29 -11.27 -25.02
CA TYR A 150 2.97 -9.86 -24.81
C TYR A 150 3.13 -9.06 -26.11
N MET A 151 2.01 -8.53 -26.60
CA MET A 151 1.96 -7.74 -27.84
C MET A 151 2.18 -6.25 -27.63
N GLY A 152 2.95 -5.87 -26.60
CA GLY A 152 3.37 -4.48 -26.39
C GLY A 152 3.95 -3.88 -27.67
N GLY A 153 3.70 -2.59 -27.91
CA GLY A 153 4.19 -1.92 -29.11
C GLY A 153 5.71 -2.09 -29.31
N GLU A 154 6.18 -2.04 -30.55
CA GLU A 154 7.57 -2.35 -30.96
C GLU A 154 8.69 -1.56 -30.23
N GLU A 155 8.35 -0.61 -29.37
CA GLU A 155 9.27 0.24 -28.59
C GLU A 155 9.26 -0.04 -27.08
N PHE A 156 8.45 -0.98 -26.58
CA PHE A 156 8.38 -1.28 -25.14
C PHE A 156 9.14 -2.56 -24.80
N ASP A 157 10.27 -2.42 -24.12
CA ASP A 157 11.02 -3.52 -23.50
C ASP A 157 10.65 -3.53 -22.01
N PRO A 158 9.82 -4.49 -21.54
CA PRO A 158 9.39 -4.52 -20.15
C PRO A 158 10.58 -4.77 -19.22
N ASP A 159 10.67 -3.98 -18.15
CA ASP A 159 11.62 -4.26 -17.06
C ASP A 159 11.08 -5.40 -16.20
N CYS A 160 11.43 -6.63 -16.59
CA CYS A 160 11.14 -7.86 -15.86
C CYS A 160 12.28 -8.22 -14.91
N SER A 161 12.71 -7.28 -14.06
CA SER A 161 13.75 -7.54 -13.06
C SER A 161 13.18 -8.38 -11.90
N ASP A 162 14.01 -9.28 -11.34
CA ASP A 162 13.68 -10.09 -10.17
C ASP A 162 13.82 -9.30 -8.85
N TRP A 163 13.12 -9.74 -7.79
CA TRP A 163 13.24 -9.16 -6.45
C TRP A 163 12.96 -10.17 -5.33
N LEU A 164 13.30 -9.78 -4.11
CA LEU A 164 12.79 -10.39 -2.89
C LEU A 164 11.60 -9.62 -2.35
N GLU A 165 10.57 -10.34 -1.91
CA GLU A 165 9.47 -9.83 -1.10
C GLU A 165 9.57 -10.37 0.32
N MET A 166 9.23 -9.53 1.29
CA MET A 166 9.23 -9.88 2.71
C MET A 166 8.00 -9.31 3.38
N ASP A 167 7.24 -10.16 4.05
CA ASP A 167 6.15 -9.71 4.91
C ASP A 167 6.76 -9.08 6.18
N MET A 168 6.49 -7.80 6.41
CA MET A 168 7.06 -7.01 7.51
C MET A 168 5.99 -6.19 8.22
N ASP A 169 6.27 -5.81 9.46
CA ASP A 169 5.45 -4.87 10.22
C ASP A 169 6.09 -3.47 10.15
N LEU A 170 5.30 -2.48 9.73
CA LEU A 170 5.65 -1.07 9.67
C LEU A 170 5.04 -0.33 10.85
N VAL A 171 5.89 0.40 11.57
CA VAL A 171 5.50 1.43 12.53
C VAL A 171 5.69 2.79 11.86
N PHE A 172 4.63 3.60 11.83
CA PHE A 172 4.64 4.94 11.25
C PHE A 172 3.83 5.89 12.14
N SER A 173 4.51 6.62 13.03
CA SER A 173 3.86 7.46 14.04
C SER A 173 4.45 8.87 14.05
N THR A 174 3.61 9.90 13.99
CA THR A 174 4.06 11.29 14.07
C THR A 174 3.82 11.87 15.46
N LEU A 175 4.73 12.74 15.92
CA LEU A 175 4.68 13.34 17.25
C LEU A 175 3.41 14.17 17.51
N ASP A 176 2.79 14.69 16.45
CA ASP A 176 1.54 15.45 16.52
C ASP A 176 0.28 14.56 16.50
N GLY A 177 0.44 13.23 16.41
CA GLY A 177 -0.66 12.27 16.40
C GLY A 177 -1.49 12.28 15.11
N ARG A 178 -0.96 12.85 14.02
CA ARG A 178 -1.60 12.78 12.71
C ARG A 178 -1.55 11.38 12.13
N PHE A 179 -0.46 10.66 12.40
CA PHE A 179 -0.32 9.24 12.11
C PHE A 179 0.06 8.48 13.37
N ASP A 180 -0.48 7.27 13.52
CA ASP A 180 -0.14 6.34 14.59
C ASP A 180 -0.38 4.90 14.11
N GLU A 181 0.33 4.52 13.05
CA GLU A 181 0.05 3.32 12.28
C GLU A 181 0.96 2.15 12.67
N GLU A 182 0.35 0.97 12.79
CA GLU A 182 1.00 -0.34 12.84
C GLU A 182 0.44 -1.19 11.69
N LEU A 183 1.19 -1.35 10.61
CA LEU A 183 0.72 -1.91 9.34
C LEU A 183 1.50 -3.16 8.96
N SER A 184 0.81 -4.18 8.47
CA SER A 184 1.47 -5.32 7.81
C SER A 184 1.69 -4.98 6.34
N ILE A 185 2.95 -4.92 5.91
CA ILE A 185 3.36 -4.52 4.58
C ILE A 185 4.13 -5.64 3.87
N VAL A 186 4.27 -5.51 2.56
CA VAL A 186 5.25 -6.28 1.77
C VAL A 186 6.39 -5.34 1.38
N ALA A 187 7.58 -5.62 1.90
CA ALA A 187 8.77 -4.88 1.53
C ALA A 187 9.54 -5.60 0.41
N VAL A 188 10.09 -4.84 -0.52
CA VAL A 188 10.68 -5.31 -1.78
C VAL A 188 12.17 -4.95 -1.84
N ALA A 189 13.01 -5.88 -2.28
CA ALA A 189 14.44 -5.64 -2.46
C ALA A 189 15.00 -6.26 -3.74
N THR A 190 15.62 -5.43 -4.57
CA THR A 190 16.37 -5.85 -5.77
C THR A 190 17.88 -5.95 -5.51
N SER A 191 18.35 -5.56 -4.31
CA SER A 191 19.75 -5.62 -3.93
C SER A 191 19.92 -5.93 -2.44
N ALA A 192 21.10 -6.40 -2.03
CA ALA A 192 21.41 -6.75 -0.64
C ALA A 192 21.52 -5.54 0.32
N SER A 193 21.39 -4.32 -0.19
CA SER A 193 21.65 -3.08 0.56
C SER A 193 20.51 -2.07 0.48
N ALA A 194 19.40 -2.42 -0.16
CA ALA A 194 18.26 -1.53 -0.33
C ALA A 194 16.95 -2.30 -0.18
N LEU A 195 16.02 -1.71 0.55
CA LEU A 195 14.68 -2.21 0.79
C LEU A 195 13.70 -1.08 0.55
N SER A 196 12.60 -1.33 -0.16
CA SER A 196 11.54 -0.37 -0.36
C SER A 196 10.17 -0.95 -0.01
N PHE A 197 9.18 -0.10 0.19
CA PHE A 197 7.80 -0.53 0.33
C PHE A 197 6.85 0.49 -0.29
N ALA A 198 5.66 0.01 -0.67
CA ALA A 198 4.51 0.83 -0.99
C ALA A 198 3.30 0.19 -0.31
N TYR A 199 2.53 1.00 0.41
CA TYR A 199 1.34 0.57 1.12
C TYR A 199 0.21 1.55 0.88
N ASP A 200 -0.85 1.06 0.26
CA ASP A 200 -2.02 1.85 -0.07
C ASP A 200 -3.00 1.88 1.12
N VAL A 201 -3.50 3.08 1.40
CA VAL A 201 -4.39 3.38 2.51
C VAL A 201 -5.64 4.03 1.92
N GLU A 202 -6.80 3.54 2.34
CA GLU A 202 -8.07 4.19 2.00
C GLU A 202 -8.12 5.62 2.56
N PRO A 203 -8.87 6.55 1.95
CA PRO A 203 -8.86 7.98 2.31
C PRO A 203 -9.12 8.28 3.80
N ASP A 204 -9.84 7.43 4.51
CA ASP A 204 -10.11 7.54 5.95
C ASP A 204 -9.66 6.29 6.72
N GLY A 205 -8.65 5.59 6.19
CA GLY A 205 -8.11 4.35 6.73
C GLY A 205 -7.00 4.52 7.77
N PHE A 206 -6.55 5.75 8.04
CA PHE A 206 -5.52 6.02 9.05
C PHE A 206 -6.05 5.86 10.47
N SER A 207 -5.21 5.30 11.34
CA SER A 207 -5.46 5.17 12.77
C SER A 207 -5.26 6.49 13.53
N GLY A 208 -4.37 7.34 13.00
CA GLY A 208 -4.13 8.69 13.50
C GLY A 208 -5.28 9.67 13.27
N SER A 209 -5.00 10.96 13.47
CA SER A 209 -6.00 12.04 13.30
C SER A 209 -6.08 12.63 11.90
N PHE A 210 -5.16 12.30 10.99
CA PHE A 210 -5.22 12.73 9.60
C PHE A 210 -6.39 12.06 8.86
N SER A 211 -7.07 12.80 8.00
CA SER A 211 -8.21 12.30 7.22
C SER A 211 -8.28 12.96 5.85
N SER A 212 -8.96 12.31 4.91
CA SER A 212 -9.22 12.86 3.57
C SER A 212 -9.91 14.22 3.58
N ALA A 213 -10.70 14.52 4.63
CA ALA A 213 -11.37 15.80 4.80
C ALA A 213 -10.41 16.99 5.02
N GLU A 214 -9.14 16.72 5.35
CA GLU A 214 -8.09 17.76 5.41
C GLU A 214 -7.49 18.10 4.04
N VAL A 215 -7.92 17.40 2.98
CA VAL A 215 -7.59 17.71 1.59
C VAL A 215 -8.83 18.34 0.95
N THR A 216 -8.69 19.59 0.50
CA THR A 216 -9.78 20.32 -0.15
C THR A 216 -9.42 20.77 -1.56
N PHE A 217 -10.43 20.83 -2.41
CA PHE A 217 -10.32 21.17 -3.82
C PHE A 217 -10.87 22.60 -4.03
N PRO A 218 -10.17 23.50 -4.75
CA PRO A 218 -10.59 24.90 -4.90
C PRO A 218 -12.00 25.14 -5.45
N GLU A 219 -12.58 24.15 -6.16
CA GLU A 219 -13.91 24.23 -6.75
C GLU A 219 -14.85 23.10 -6.27
N ASP A 220 -14.53 22.45 -5.14
CA ASP A 220 -15.26 21.28 -4.59
C ASP A 220 -15.50 20.18 -5.64
N ASN A 221 -14.56 20.06 -6.59
CA ASN A 221 -14.71 19.26 -7.79
C ASN A 221 -13.78 18.04 -7.81
N GLY A 222 -13.42 17.50 -6.65
CA GLY A 222 -12.61 16.29 -6.61
C GLY A 222 -12.82 15.46 -5.36
N THR A 223 -12.28 14.25 -5.40
CA THR A 223 -12.18 13.32 -4.28
C THR A 223 -10.77 12.81 -4.14
N VAL A 224 -10.42 12.45 -2.91
CA VAL A 224 -9.27 11.60 -2.63
C VAL A 224 -9.71 10.17 -2.88
N ASP A 225 -9.01 9.47 -3.77
CA ASP A 225 -9.31 8.07 -4.07
C ASP A 225 -8.47 7.16 -3.18
N MET A 226 -7.21 7.52 -2.96
CA MET A 226 -6.25 6.71 -2.23
C MET A 226 -5.09 7.54 -1.69
N PHE A 227 -4.54 7.09 -0.57
CA PHE A 227 -3.22 7.49 -0.11
C PHE A 227 -2.24 6.34 -0.29
N SER A 228 -0.96 6.63 -0.55
CA SER A 228 0.07 5.60 -0.66
C SER A 228 1.29 6.01 0.16
N LEU A 229 1.58 5.25 1.23
CA LEU A 229 2.80 5.37 2.01
C LEU A 229 3.92 4.63 1.28
N ARG A 230 4.98 5.34 0.93
CA ARG A 230 6.13 4.75 0.24
C ARG A 230 7.42 5.09 0.95
N GLY A 231 8.32 4.14 1.08
CA GLY A 231 9.60 4.37 1.74
C GLY A 231 10.72 3.49 1.22
N ASP A 232 11.94 3.97 1.42
CA ASP A 232 13.20 3.35 1.01
C ASP A 232 14.19 3.37 2.19
N PHE A 233 14.89 2.25 2.36
CA PHE A 233 15.94 2.05 3.35
C PHE A 233 17.19 1.57 2.61
N VAL A 234 18.23 2.41 2.60
CA VAL A 234 19.49 2.10 1.93
C VAL A 234 20.61 2.07 2.96
N GLN A 235 21.45 1.03 2.88
CA GLN A 235 22.56 0.86 3.82
C GLN A 235 23.47 2.10 3.85
N GLY A 236 23.59 2.69 5.04
CA GLY A 236 24.44 3.86 5.27
C GLY A 236 23.82 5.20 4.85
N GLN A 237 22.52 5.23 4.56
CA GLN A 237 21.74 6.45 4.33
C GLN A 237 20.62 6.55 5.38
N ASP A 238 20.13 7.76 5.60
CA ASP A 238 18.89 7.96 6.36
C ASP A 238 17.70 7.43 5.51
N PRO A 239 16.65 6.87 6.14
CA PRO A 239 15.48 6.41 5.40
C PRO A 239 14.83 7.60 4.68
N SER A 240 14.22 7.31 3.53
CA SER A 240 13.54 8.31 2.69
C SER A 240 12.18 7.80 2.25
N GLY A 241 11.29 8.72 1.86
CA GLY A 241 9.96 8.36 1.38
C GLY A 241 8.94 9.46 1.57
N GLY A 242 7.66 9.11 1.38
CA GLY A 242 6.57 10.03 1.59
C GLY A 242 5.18 9.46 1.44
N LEU A 243 4.23 10.34 1.72
CA LEU A 243 2.80 10.13 1.58
C LEU A 243 2.37 10.69 0.24
N TRP A 244 1.92 9.79 -0.63
CA TRP A 244 1.36 10.12 -1.93
C TRP A 244 -0.15 10.13 -1.86
N ILE A 245 -0.77 10.88 -2.76
CA ILE A 245 -2.19 10.99 -2.94
C ILE A 245 -2.55 10.69 -4.39
N GLU A 246 -3.60 9.91 -4.57
CA GLU A 246 -4.33 9.79 -5.83
C GLU A 246 -5.68 10.49 -5.69
N ILE A 247 -5.99 11.33 -6.66
CA ILE A 247 -7.22 12.12 -6.69
C ILE A 247 -7.94 11.91 -8.02
N THR A 248 -9.26 12.04 -7.97
CA THR A 248 -10.11 12.21 -9.15
C THR A 248 -10.69 13.60 -9.10
N GLN A 249 -10.53 14.39 -10.17
CA GLN A 249 -11.06 15.74 -10.30
C GLN A 249 -11.96 15.89 -11.53
N TRP A 250 -13.18 16.38 -11.34
CA TRP A 250 -14.14 16.65 -12.40
C TRP A 250 -13.97 18.06 -12.99
N LEU A 251 -13.96 18.16 -14.31
CA LEU A 251 -14.02 19.46 -14.98
C LEU A 251 -15.39 20.12 -14.75
N PRO A 252 -15.46 21.45 -14.55
CA PRO A 252 -16.73 22.14 -14.41
C PRO A 252 -17.66 21.89 -15.61
N GLY A 253 -18.75 21.15 -15.37
CA GLY A 253 -19.73 20.78 -16.40
C GLY A 253 -19.29 19.64 -17.34
N GLY A 254 -18.19 18.95 -17.02
CA GLY A 254 -17.73 17.74 -17.72
C GLY A 254 -18.51 16.48 -17.31
N ASP A 255 -18.47 15.46 -18.15
CA ASP A 255 -18.96 14.13 -17.79
C ASP A 255 -18.02 13.53 -16.72
N PRO A 256 -18.49 12.75 -15.73
CA PRO A 256 -17.61 11.95 -14.89
C PRO A 256 -16.62 11.07 -15.67
N GLU A 257 -16.92 10.71 -16.93
CA GLU A 257 -15.97 10.03 -17.82
C GLU A 257 -14.77 10.91 -18.26
N ASP A 258 -14.86 12.24 -18.11
CA ASP A 258 -13.80 13.21 -18.40
C ASP A 258 -12.98 13.59 -17.15
N ALA A 259 -13.10 12.83 -16.06
CA ALA A 259 -12.38 13.14 -14.83
C ALA A 259 -10.86 13.01 -15.02
N PHE A 260 -10.13 13.96 -14.44
CA PHE A 260 -8.67 13.92 -14.38
C PHE A 260 -8.24 13.12 -13.15
N VAL A 261 -7.43 12.09 -13.36
CA VAL A 261 -6.73 11.40 -12.27
C VAL A 261 -5.38 12.07 -12.06
N GLY A 262 -5.19 12.62 -10.87
CA GLY A 262 -3.96 13.26 -10.43
C GLY A 262 -3.23 12.38 -9.42
N PHE A 263 -1.90 12.39 -9.49
CA PHE A 263 -1.05 11.75 -8.49
C PHE A 263 0.03 12.73 -8.05
N GLY A 264 0.30 12.78 -6.75
CA GLY A 264 1.28 13.69 -6.19
C GLY A 264 1.69 13.33 -4.78
N ILE A 265 2.78 13.91 -4.34
CA ILE A 265 3.28 13.75 -2.98
C ILE A 265 2.85 14.94 -2.13
N ILE A 266 2.35 14.66 -0.92
CA ILE A 266 1.77 15.67 -0.02
C ILE A 266 2.55 15.83 1.29
N ALA A 267 3.38 14.84 1.64
CA ALA A 267 4.36 14.94 2.72
C ALA A 267 5.50 13.92 2.53
N GLY A 268 6.64 14.14 3.18
CA GLY A 268 7.80 13.25 3.07
C GLY A 268 8.81 13.40 4.21
N TRP A 269 9.75 12.46 4.29
CA TRP A 269 10.89 12.44 5.22
C TRP A 269 12.22 12.44 4.43
N PRO A 270 13.42 12.61 5.04
CA PRO A 270 14.66 13.06 4.39
C PRO A 270 14.98 12.46 3.01
N ASN A 271 15.69 13.24 2.19
CA ASN A 271 15.91 13.01 0.74
C ASN A 271 14.62 13.05 -0.10
N PHE A 272 13.60 13.74 0.41
CA PHE A 272 12.38 14.05 -0.29
C PHE A 272 12.61 15.21 -1.30
N GLY A 273 12.53 14.91 -2.60
CA GLY A 273 12.40 15.92 -3.66
C GLY A 273 13.69 16.57 -4.18
N GLU A 274 14.85 15.91 -4.09
CA GLU A 274 16.03 16.26 -4.92
C GLU A 274 16.04 15.54 -6.27
#